data_AF-A0AAE4AMI4-F1
#
_entry.id   AF-A0AAE4AMI4-F1
#
_cell.length_a   1.000
_cell.length_b   1.000
_cell.length_c   1.000
_cell.angle_alpha   90.00
_cell.angle_beta   90.00
_cell.angle_gamma   90.00
#
_symmetry.space_group_name_H-M   'P 1'
#
loop_
_entity.id
_entity.type
_entity.pdbx_description
1 polymer ?
#
loop_
_entity_poly.entity_id
_entity_poly.type
_entity_poly.pdbx_seq_one_letter_code
_entity_poly.pdbx_strand_id
1 'polypeptide(L)'
;MDSKDIALLFADADAEKIAAGVAAVQADGEAAKSALRASLAHFALAPDDLSAADSLASLRVTLLWLAHWRDEQSFGDLLRLVRQPRFAELMPEKDWLALDLHRIFGSLAAADDLPVFGDLVLDSSLQLVLREQALLAIHFLWLEGRVSEREAVEQYRVLLDQGLDAKDNWQLWMALVVNATVVGGIKLKPQVMNVLDSGRLGDQTSFVRKVVNGLFGAGSHHFRDMLRKEHKGLYEDMPAEVAAMLKPAGDEQDVSMPERGKPVVREAPKVGRNDPCPCGSAKKYKKCCGTGN
;
A
#
# COMPACT_ATOMS: atom_id res chain seq x y z
N MET A 1 -4.71 -31.73 -8.89
CA MET A 1 -5.71 -31.01 -8.09
C MET A 1 -6.19 -29.83 -8.92
N ASP A 2 -7.50 -29.59 -9.05
CA ASP A 2 -7.99 -28.42 -9.79
C ASP A 2 -8.06 -27.16 -8.90
N SER A 3 -8.44 -26.00 -9.45
CA SER A 3 -8.47 -24.74 -8.68
C SER A 3 -9.57 -24.70 -7.61
N LYS A 4 -10.66 -25.46 -7.78
CA LYS A 4 -11.74 -25.55 -6.79
C LYS A 4 -11.32 -26.45 -5.63
N ASP A 5 -10.68 -27.58 -5.93
CA ASP A 5 -10.09 -28.45 -4.93
C ASP A 5 -9.07 -27.69 -4.07
N ILE A 6 -8.21 -26.86 -4.68
CA ILE A 6 -7.25 -26.00 -3.96
C ILE A 6 -7.97 -25.01 -3.04
N ALA A 7 -9.04 -24.37 -3.52
CA ALA A 7 -9.80 -23.40 -2.73
C ALA A 7 -10.46 -24.05 -1.51
N LEU A 8 -10.96 -25.28 -1.66
CA LEU A 8 -11.60 -26.04 -0.58
C LEU A 8 -10.65 -26.38 0.57
N LEU A 9 -9.33 -26.44 0.32
CA LEU A 9 -8.33 -26.62 1.37
C LEU A 9 -8.31 -25.45 2.37
N PHE A 10 -8.81 -24.28 1.97
CA PHE A 10 -8.78 -23.04 2.75
C PHE A 10 -10.19 -22.50 3.05
N ALA A 11 -11.19 -23.39 3.11
CA ALA A 11 -12.56 -22.99 3.46
C ALA A 11 -12.76 -22.73 4.96
N ASP A 12 -11.82 -23.16 5.80
CA ASP A 12 -11.86 -23.05 7.26
C ASP A 12 -10.66 -22.24 7.76
N ALA A 13 -10.89 -21.34 8.73
CA ALA A 13 -9.87 -20.48 9.32
C ALA A 13 -8.99 -21.21 10.37
N ASP A 14 -9.19 -22.51 10.57
CA ASP A 14 -8.39 -23.35 11.45
C ASP A 14 -6.91 -23.43 11.01
N ALA A 15 -6.01 -23.17 11.96
CA ALA A 15 -4.57 -23.07 11.69
C ALA A 15 -3.93 -24.39 11.24
N GLU A 16 -4.37 -25.54 11.78
CA GLU A 16 -3.83 -26.84 11.38
C GLU A 16 -4.28 -27.21 9.97
N LYS A 17 -5.55 -26.95 9.64
CA LYS A 17 -6.09 -27.15 8.29
C LYS A 17 -5.41 -26.26 7.26
N ILE A 18 -5.19 -24.98 7.57
CA ILE A 18 -4.45 -24.07 6.70
C ILE A 18 -3.03 -24.60 6.45
N ALA A 19 -2.31 -24.99 7.50
CA ALA A 19 -0.96 -25.53 7.36
C ALA A 19 -0.92 -26.81 6.49
N ALA A 20 -1.89 -27.70 6.68
CA ALA A 20 -2.04 -28.90 5.86
C ALA A 20 -2.37 -28.57 4.40
N GLY A 21 -3.26 -27.60 4.15
CA GLY A 21 -3.60 -27.13 2.82
C GLY A 21 -2.39 -26.51 2.09
N VAL A 22 -1.61 -25.70 2.79
CA VAL A 22 -0.34 -25.13 2.26
C VAL A 22 0.63 -26.24 1.86
N ALA A 23 0.83 -27.23 2.73
CA ALA A 23 1.69 -28.37 2.44
C ALA A 23 1.19 -29.18 1.22
N ALA A 24 -0.12 -29.35 1.07
CA ALA A 24 -0.70 -30.08 -0.05
C ALA A 24 -0.49 -29.37 -1.39
N VAL A 25 -0.66 -28.04 -1.43
CA VAL A 25 -0.39 -27.24 -2.64
C VAL A 25 1.10 -27.26 -3.00
N GLN A 26 1.98 -27.16 -2.00
CA GLN A 26 3.44 -27.18 -2.22
C GLN A 26 3.95 -28.53 -2.72
N ALA A 27 3.32 -29.64 -2.32
CA ALA A 27 3.71 -30.98 -2.76
C ALA A 27 3.57 -31.20 -4.27
N ASP A 28 2.64 -30.49 -4.92
CA ASP A 28 2.41 -30.55 -6.38
C ASP A 28 2.32 -29.13 -6.99
N GLY A 29 3.33 -28.30 -6.67
CA GLY A 29 3.30 -26.86 -6.93
C GLY A 29 3.18 -26.48 -8.41
N GLU A 30 3.78 -27.23 -9.34
CA GLU A 30 3.67 -26.92 -10.77
C GLU A 30 2.28 -27.24 -11.34
N ALA A 31 1.69 -28.37 -10.96
CA ALA A 31 0.32 -28.68 -11.37
C ALA A 31 -0.68 -27.68 -10.77
N ALA A 32 -0.51 -27.34 -9.49
CA ALA A 32 -1.32 -26.33 -8.82
C ALA A 32 -1.19 -24.96 -9.51
N LYS A 33 0.02 -24.49 -9.80
CA LYS A 33 0.27 -23.24 -10.53
C LYS A 33 -0.41 -23.23 -11.90
N SER A 34 -0.31 -24.32 -12.66
CA SER A 34 -0.99 -24.44 -13.95
C SER A 34 -2.51 -24.36 -13.82
N ALA A 35 -3.10 -25.01 -12.82
CA ALA A 35 -4.54 -24.97 -12.56
C ALA A 35 -5.02 -23.57 -12.14
N LEU A 36 -4.26 -22.90 -11.27
CA LEU A 36 -4.57 -21.56 -10.77
C LEU A 36 -4.45 -20.49 -11.88
N ARG A 37 -3.43 -20.58 -12.74
CA ARG A 37 -3.34 -19.75 -13.97
C ARG A 37 -4.57 -19.92 -14.86
N ALA A 38 -4.97 -21.16 -15.14
CA ALA A 38 -6.16 -21.44 -15.95
C ALA A 38 -7.44 -20.87 -15.31
N SER A 39 -7.54 -20.91 -13.98
CA SER A 39 -8.65 -20.32 -13.23
C SER A 39 -8.70 -18.80 -13.37
N LEU A 40 -7.56 -18.11 -13.23
CA LEU A 40 -7.49 -16.66 -13.42
C LEU A 40 -7.83 -16.26 -14.85
N ALA A 41 -7.28 -16.97 -15.84
CA ALA A 41 -7.56 -16.74 -17.26
C ALA A 41 -9.06 -16.90 -17.57
N HIS A 42 -9.72 -17.90 -16.96
CA HIS A 42 -11.16 -18.10 -17.08
C HIS A 42 -11.95 -16.91 -16.52
N PHE A 43 -11.69 -16.48 -15.27
CA PHE A 43 -12.39 -15.34 -14.68
C PHE A 43 -12.12 -14.03 -15.43
N ALA A 44 -10.92 -13.87 -15.99
CA ALA A 44 -10.58 -12.73 -16.84
C ALA A 44 -11.39 -12.69 -18.16
N LEU A 45 -11.96 -13.81 -18.61
CA LEU A 45 -12.81 -13.88 -19.80
C LEU A 45 -14.31 -13.97 -19.46
N ALA A 46 -14.66 -14.47 -18.27
CA ALA A 46 -16.02 -14.68 -17.80
C ALA A 46 -16.18 -14.20 -16.34
N PRO A 47 -16.20 -12.88 -16.09
CA PRO A 47 -16.28 -12.33 -14.73
C PRO A 47 -17.60 -12.64 -14.02
N ASP A 48 -18.68 -12.91 -14.76
CA ASP A 48 -19.98 -13.21 -14.17
C ASP A 48 -19.97 -14.51 -13.35
N ASP A 49 -19.04 -15.42 -13.65
CA ASP A 49 -18.83 -16.67 -12.91
C ASP A 49 -18.27 -16.43 -11.50
N LEU A 50 -17.81 -15.22 -11.19
CA LEU A 50 -17.40 -14.79 -9.84
C LEU A 50 -18.58 -14.42 -8.94
N SER A 51 -19.81 -14.39 -9.45
CA SER A 51 -20.99 -14.04 -8.64
C SER A 51 -21.32 -15.07 -7.54
N ALA A 52 -20.83 -16.31 -7.66
CA ALA A 52 -20.94 -17.31 -6.61
C ALA A 52 -19.86 -17.11 -5.53
N ALA A 53 -20.23 -17.25 -4.26
CA ALA A 53 -19.31 -17.05 -3.13
C ALA A 53 -18.07 -17.98 -3.20
N ASP A 54 -18.26 -19.23 -3.64
CA ASP A 54 -17.19 -20.21 -3.78
C ASP A 54 -16.20 -19.82 -4.89
N SER A 55 -16.70 -19.22 -5.98
CA SER A 55 -15.85 -18.71 -7.08
C SER A 55 -14.99 -17.55 -6.60
N LEU A 56 -15.55 -16.65 -5.79
CA LEU A 56 -14.82 -15.53 -5.21
C LEU A 56 -13.72 -16.02 -4.24
N ALA A 57 -14.04 -16.98 -3.37
CA ALA A 57 -13.05 -17.61 -2.51
C ALA A 57 -11.92 -18.27 -3.33
N SER A 58 -12.28 -18.96 -4.41
CA SER A 58 -11.31 -19.57 -5.34
C SER A 58 -10.41 -18.54 -6.02
N LEU A 59 -10.95 -17.38 -6.42
CA LEU A 59 -10.14 -16.29 -6.98
C LEU A 59 -9.15 -15.72 -5.96
N ARG A 60 -9.58 -15.50 -4.71
CA ARG A 60 -8.68 -14.96 -3.66
C ARG A 60 -7.50 -15.91 -3.41
N VAL A 61 -7.78 -17.21 -3.28
CA VAL A 61 -6.75 -18.26 -3.13
C VAL A 61 -5.84 -18.31 -4.37
N THR A 62 -6.43 -18.23 -5.56
CA THR A 62 -5.68 -18.19 -6.84
C THR A 62 -4.68 -17.05 -6.87
N LEU A 63 -5.13 -15.83 -6.61
CA LEU A 63 -4.27 -14.65 -6.65
C LEU A 63 -3.21 -14.66 -5.55
N LEU A 64 -3.55 -15.13 -4.35
CA LEU A 64 -2.60 -15.27 -3.25
C LEU A 64 -1.43 -16.21 -3.62
N TRP A 65 -1.72 -17.39 -4.19
CA TRP A 65 -0.69 -18.35 -4.57
C TRP A 65 0.14 -17.89 -5.77
N LEU A 66 -0.50 -17.31 -6.79
CA LEU A 66 0.22 -16.75 -7.94
C LEU A 66 1.15 -15.61 -7.50
N ALA A 67 0.70 -14.77 -6.55
CA ALA A 67 1.52 -13.72 -5.97
C ALA A 67 2.69 -14.29 -5.14
N HIS A 68 2.45 -15.31 -4.31
CA HIS A 68 3.50 -16.04 -3.57
C HIS A 68 4.59 -16.59 -4.50
N TRP A 69 4.19 -17.18 -5.63
CA TRP A 69 5.13 -17.68 -6.64
C TRP A 69 5.69 -16.61 -7.59
N ARG A 70 5.26 -15.36 -7.46
CA ARG A 70 5.67 -14.22 -8.31
C ARG A 70 5.45 -14.53 -9.79
N ASP A 71 4.25 -14.99 -10.10
CA ASP A 71 3.91 -15.56 -11.38
C ASP A 71 3.65 -14.48 -12.46
N GLU A 72 4.71 -13.95 -13.08
CA GLU A 72 4.57 -12.80 -13.99
C GLU A 72 3.69 -13.07 -15.22
N GLN A 73 3.55 -14.34 -15.62
CA GLN A 73 2.66 -14.75 -16.72
C GLN A 73 1.18 -14.46 -16.43
N SER A 74 0.80 -14.35 -15.17
CA SER A 74 -0.57 -14.09 -14.72
C SER A 74 -0.94 -12.61 -14.71
N PHE A 75 0.02 -11.70 -14.85
CA PHE A 75 -0.24 -10.26 -14.72
C PHE A 75 -1.23 -9.74 -15.77
N GLY A 76 -1.11 -10.17 -17.02
CA GLY A 76 -2.00 -9.75 -18.10
C GLY A 76 -3.46 -10.18 -17.88
N ASP A 77 -3.69 -11.37 -17.32
CA ASP A 77 -5.04 -11.86 -17.00
C ASP A 77 -5.62 -11.12 -15.79
N LEU A 78 -4.81 -10.82 -14.77
CA LEU A 78 -5.22 -9.97 -13.67
C LEU A 78 -5.63 -8.57 -14.16
N LEU A 79 -4.83 -7.94 -15.01
CA LEU A 79 -5.15 -6.63 -15.59
C LEU A 79 -6.46 -6.66 -16.38
N ARG A 80 -6.69 -7.73 -17.16
CA ARG A 80 -7.94 -7.91 -17.90
C ARG A 80 -9.13 -8.03 -16.94
N LEU A 81 -8.98 -8.77 -15.84
CA LEU A 81 -10.04 -8.96 -14.85
C LEU A 81 -10.39 -7.66 -14.11
N VAL A 82 -9.39 -6.97 -13.53
CA VAL A 82 -9.63 -5.80 -12.68
C VAL A 82 -10.20 -4.59 -13.43
N ARG A 83 -9.95 -4.50 -14.74
CA ARG A 83 -10.50 -3.44 -15.60
C ARG A 83 -11.97 -3.65 -15.96
N GLN A 84 -12.57 -4.78 -15.60
CA GLN A 84 -13.97 -5.05 -15.93
C GLN A 84 -14.89 -4.40 -14.90
N PRO A 85 -15.97 -3.71 -15.33
CA PRO A 85 -16.94 -3.12 -14.41
C PRO A 85 -17.50 -4.14 -13.41
N ARG A 86 -17.70 -5.38 -13.86
CA ARG A 86 -18.23 -6.47 -13.05
C ARG A 86 -17.32 -6.84 -11.87
N PHE A 87 -16.01 -6.76 -12.05
CA PHE A 87 -15.07 -7.05 -10.96
C PHE A 87 -15.26 -6.07 -9.80
N ALA A 88 -15.46 -4.78 -10.09
CA ALA A 88 -15.69 -3.78 -9.06
C ALA A 88 -17.02 -3.96 -8.33
N GLU A 89 -18.08 -4.37 -9.02
CA GLU A 89 -19.37 -4.65 -8.36
C GLU A 89 -19.29 -5.82 -7.37
N LEU A 90 -18.41 -6.80 -7.67
CA LEU A 90 -18.23 -8.00 -6.86
C LEU A 90 -17.25 -7.81 -5.70
N MET A 91 -16.46 -6.74 -5.72
CA MET A 91 -15.42 -6.45 -4.73
C MET A 91 -15.74 -5.18 -3.96
N PRO A 92 -16.43 -5.27 -2.80
CA PRO A 92 -16.61 -4.14 -1.91
C PRO A 92 -15.27 -3.48 -1.55
N GLU A 93 -15.27 -2.18 -1.26
CA GLU A 93 -14.05 -1.43 -0.90
C GLU A 93 -13.30 -2.03 0.30
N LYS A 94 -14.00 -2.76 1.18
CA LYS A 94 -13.46 -3.43 2.37
C LYS A 94 -13.13 -4.91 2.16
N ASP A 95 -13.25 -5.41 0.94
CA ASP A 95 -12.84 -6.77 0.64
C ASP A 95 -11.32 -6.92 0.80
N TRP A 96 -10.88 -8.02 1.39
CA TRP A 96 -9.46 -8.34 1.51
C TRP A 96 -8.74 -8.19 0.18
N LEU A 97 -9.32 -8.72 -0.91
CA LEU A 97 -8.68 -8.66 -2.22
C LEU A 97 -8.51 -7.22 -2.70
N ALA A 98 -9.54 -6.39 -2.54
CA ALA A 98 -9.51 -4.99 -2.95
C ALA A 98 -8.44 -4.18 -2.19
N LEU A 99 -8.26 -4.48 -0.90
CA LEU A 99 -7.27 -3.82 -0.05
C LEU A 99 -5.82 -4.32 -0.29
N ASP A 100 -5.66 -5.56 -0.75
CA ASP A 100 -4.38 -6.20 -1.03
C ASP A 100 -3.92 -6.12 -2.51
N LEU A 101 -4.73 -5.53 -3.41
CA LEU A 101 -4.43 -5.48 -4.86
C LEU A 101 -3.04 -4.93 -5.18
N HIS A 102 -2.55 -3.91 -4.47
CA HIS A 102 -1.22 -3.35 -4.70
C HIS A 102 -0.08 -4.37 -4.48
N ARG A 103 -0.21 -5.27 -3.51
CA ARG A 103 0.77 -6.34 -3.23
C ARG A 103 0.67 -7.43 -4.30
N ILE A 104 -0.55 -7.76 -4.73
CA ILE A 104 -0.77 -8.74 -5.81
C ILE A 104 -0.19 -8.20 -7.13
N PHE A 105 -0.54 -6.97 -7.50
CA PHE A 105 0.05 -6.27 -8.64
C PHE A 105 1.57 -6.25 -8.55
N GLY A 106 2.12 -5.81 -7.42
CA GLY A 106 3.56 -5.72 -7.23
C GLY A 106 4.28 -7.07 -7.21
N SER A 107 3.57 -8.17 -6.94
CA SER A 107 4.12 -9.53 -6.97
C SER A 107 4.08 -10.14 -8.38
N LEU A 108 3.07 -9.80 -9.19
CA LEU A 108 2.90 -10.35 -10.54
C LEU A 108 3.49 -9.46 -11.64
N ALA A 109 3.59 -8.16 -11.46
CA ALA A 109 4.16 -7.27 -12.48
C ALA A 109 5.65 -7.56 -12.70
N ALA A 110 6.16 -7.43 -13.92
CA ALA A 110 7.59 -7.31 -14.17
C ALA A 110 8.07 -5.88 -13.91
N ALA A 111 9.38 -5.64 -13.94
CA ALA A 111 9.93 -4.30 -13.68
C ALA A 111 9.56 -3.27 -14.77
N ASP A 112 9.42 -3.72 -16.01
CA ASP A 112 9.03 -2.93 -17.19
C ASP A 112 7.53 -2.61 -17.23
N ASP A 113 6.71 -3.25 -16.39
CA ASP A 113 5.28 -2.97 -16.24
C ASP A 113 4.99 -1.69 -15.43
N LEU A 114 6.00 -1.02 -14.88
CA LEU A 114 5.81 0.19 -14.06
C LEU A 114 4.88 1.25 -14.70
N PRO A 115 4.98 1.56 -16.03
CA PRO A 115 4.10 2.53 -16.67
C PRO A 115 2.61 2.13 -16.65
N VAL A 116 2.30 0.83 -16.64
CA VAL A 116 0.91 0.32 -16.62
C VAL A 116 0.16 0.83 -15.40
N PHE A 117 0.83 0.97 -14.26
CA PHE A 117 0.23 1.54 -13.06
C PHE A 117 -0.09 3.02 -13.23
N GLY A 118 0.73 3.77 -13.96
CA GLY A 118 0.38 5.14 -14.33
C GLY A 118 -0.89 5.23 -15.14
N ASP A 119 -1.00 4.38 -16.17
CA ASP A 119 -2.19 4.33 -17.03
C ASP A 119 -3.45 3.98 -16.24
N LEU A 120 -3.37 3.02 -15.32
CA LEU A 120 -4.47 2.68 -14.41
C LEU A 120 -4.87 3.88 -13.55
N VAL A 121 -3.90 4.61 -12.99
CA VAL A 121 -4.18 5.78 -12.14
C VAL A 121 -4.86 6.90 -12.93
N LEU A 122 -4.50 7.09 -14.19
CA LEU A 122 -5.03 8.17 -15.03
C LEU A 122 -6.37 7.83 -15.69
N ASP A 123 -6.74 6.55 -15.75
CA ASP A 123 -8.00 6.12 -16.34
C ASP A 123 -9.19 6.44 -15.43
N SER A 124 -9.86 7.57 -15.72
CA SER A 124 -11.02 8.04 -14.96
C SER A 124 -12.28 7.19 -15.15
N SER A 125 -12.26 6.20 -16.05
CA SER A 125 -13.34 5.22 -16.17
C SER A 125 -13.26 4.11 -15.12
N LEU A 126 -12.08 3.94 -14.49
CA LEU A 126 -11.86 2.96 -13.44
C LEU A 126 -12.32 3.45 -12.08
N GLN A 127 -12.65 2.50 -11.22
CA GLN A 127 -13.09 2.75 -9.85
C GLN A 127 -11.96 3.33 -9.01
N LEU A 128 -12.32 4.20 -8.06
CA LEU A 128 -11.37 4.91 -7.20
C LEU A 128 -10.41 3.96 -6.49
N VAL A 129 -10.94 2.90 -5.87
CA VAL A 129 -10.12 1.91 -5.14
C VAL A 129 -9.05 1.28 -6.03
N LEU A 130 -9.39 0.91 -7.27
CA LEU A 130 -8.41 0.32 -8.19
C LEU A 130 -7.28 1.31 -8.53
N ARG A 131 -7.62 2.58 -8.73
CA ARG A 131 -6.66 3.65 -9.04
C ARG A 131 -5.75 3.94 -7.83
N GLU A 132 -6.29 3.92 -6.62
CA GLU A 132 -5.51 4.05 -5.38
C GLU A 132 -4.57 2.85 -5.19
N GLN A 133 -5.02 1.64 -5.46
CA GLN A 133 -4.19 0.43 -5.39
C GLN A 133 -3.09 0.42 -6.45
N ALA A 134 -3.35 0.98 -7.65
CA ALA A 134 -2.31 1.17 -8.67
C ALA A 134 -1.25 2.20 -8.25
N LEU A 135 -1.63 3.29 -7.57
CA LEU A 135 -0.65 4.22 -6.95
C LEU A 135 0.22 3.48 -5.93
N LEU A 136 -0.39 2.68 -5.05
CA LEU A 136 0.34 1.91 -4.06
C LEU A 136 1.24 0.83 -4.68
N ALA A 137 0.90 0.28 -5.84
CA ALA A 137 1.74 -0.70 -6.54
C ALA A 137 3.09 -0.10 -6.97
N ILE A 138 3.10 1.17 -7.43
CA ILE A 138 4.35 1.90 -7.73
C ILE A 138 5.22 2.00 -6.46
N HIS A 139 4.59 2.30 -5.33
CA HIS A 139 5.26 2.39 -4.04
C HIS A 139 5.83 1.03 -3.61
N PHE A 140 5.04 -0.03 -3.73
CA PHE A 140 5.39 -1.39 -3.38
C PHE A 140 6.58 -1.90 -4.19
N LEU A 141 6.56 -1.76 -5.52
CA LEU A 141 7.66 -2.18 -6.40
C LEU A 141 9.00 -1.54 -6.01
N TRP A 142 8.95 -0.28 -5.56
CA TRP A 142 10.12 0.43 -5.07
C TRP A 142 10.61 -0.07 -3.71
N LEU A 143 9.70 -0.34 -2.76
CA LEU A 143 10.04 -0.85 -1.44
C LEU A 143 10.67 -2.25 -1.50
N GLU A 144 10.18 -3.08 -2.41
CA GLU A 144 10.69 -4.43 -2.69
C GLU A 144 11.93 -4.43 -3.60
N GLY A 145 12.40 -3.24 -4.02
CA GLY A 145 13.61 -3.10 -4.83
C GLY A 145 13.48 -3.63 -6.26
N ARG A 146 12.24 -3.83 -6.75
CA ARG A 146 11.95 -4.27 -8.12
C ARG A 146 12.11 -3.15 -9.15
N VAL A 147 11.89 -1.92 -8.71
CA VAL A 147 12.21 -0.71 -9.48
C VAL A 147 13.12 0.21 -8.66
N SER A 148 14.01 0.92 -9.34
CA SER A 148 14.88 1.89 -8.70
C SER A 148 14.10 3.11 -8.19
N GLU A 149 14.67 3.82 -7.22
CA GLU A 149 14.09 5.11 -6.80
C GLU A 149 14.00 6.11 -7.96
N ARG A 150 14.94 6.05 -8.91
CA ARG A 150 14.90 6.93 -10.07
C ARG A 150 13.67 6.67 -10.94
N GLU A 151 13.36 5.41 -11.21
CA GLU A 151 12.21 5.00 -12.02
C GLU A 151 10.89 5.34 -11.31
N ALA A 152 10.78 5.01 -10.02
CA ALA A 152 9.59 5.36 -9.24
C ALA A 152 9.35 6.88 -9.17
N VAL A 153 10.42 7.67 -8.97
CA VAL A 153 10.34 9.14 -8.97
C VAL A 153 9.93 9.68 -10.34
N GLU A 154 10.43 9.11 -11.42
CA GLU A 154 10.00 9.49 -12.77
C GLU A 154 8.52 9.19 -12.99
N GLN A 155 8.04 8.02 -12.56
CA GLN A 155 6.64 7.67 -12.69
C GLN A 155 5.72 8.64 -11.93
N TYR A 156 6.06 9.00 -10.69
CA TYR A 156 5.32 10.02 -9.94
C TYR A 156 5.41 11.42 -10.57
N ARG A 157 6.56 11.78 -11.17
CA ARG A 157 6.70 13.03 -11.90
C ARG A 157 5.71 13.09 -13.07
N VAL A 158 5.68 12.04 -13.88
CA VAL A 158 4.75 11.92 -15.01
C VAL A 158 3.30 12.06 -14.53
N LEU A 159 2.92 11.37 -13.47
CA LEU A 159 1.56 11.47 -12.91
C LEU A 159 1.21 12.88 -12.40
N LEU A 160 2.14 13.56 -11.73
CA LEU A 160 1.92 14.92 -11.23
C LEU A 160 1.87 15.95 -12.37
N ASP A 161 2.69 15.78 -13.40
CA ASP A 161 2.78 16.70 -14.54
C ASP A 161 1.58 16.53 -15.50
N GLN A 162 1.13 15.30 -15.74
CA GLN A 162 -0.10 15.04 -16.51
C GLN A 162 -1.34 15.45 -15.72
N GLY A 163 -1.36 15.15 -14.42
CA GLY A 163 -2.46 15.41 -13.52
C GLY A 163 -3.62 14.43 -13.69
N LEU A 164 -4.38 14.24 -12.62
CA LEU A 164 -5.63 13.49 -12.63
C LEU A 164 -6.77 14.32 -13.27
N ASP A 165 -7.94 13.71 -13.49
CA ASP A 165 -9.12 14.43 -13.99
C ASP A 165 -9.53 15.52 -12.99
N ALA A 166 -10.05 16.64 -13.51
CA ALA A 166 -10.52 17.75 -12.71
C ALA A 166 -11.65 17.37 -11.74
N LYS A 167 -12.45 16.34 -12.11
CA LYS A 167 -13.57 15.80 -11.34
C LYS A 167 -13.15 14.71 -10.37
N ASP A 168 -11.88 14.28 -10.44
CA ASP A 168 -11.40 13.23 -9.55
C ASP A 168 -11.46 13.67 -8.10
N ASN A 169 -11.78 12.68 -7.27
CA ASN A 169 -11.98 12.85 -5.85
C ASN A 169 -10.69 13.38 -5.18
N TRP A 170 -10.83 14.29 -4.21
CA TRP A 170 -9.70 14.90 -3.50
C TRP A 170 -8.81 13.87 -2.76
N GLN A 171 -9.36 12.73 -2.38
CA GLN A 171 -8.65 11.60 -1.76
C GLN A 171 -7.64 10.99 -2.73
N LEU A 172 -7.97 10.85 -4.02
CA LEU A 172 -7.00 10.37 -5.03
C LEU A 172 -5.88 11.40 -5.25
N TRP A 173 -6.22 12.68 -5.30
CA TRP A 173 -5.23 13.76 -5.37
C TRP A 173 -4.33 13.78 -4.14
N MET A 174 -4.90 13.60 -2.94
CA MET A 174 -4.14 13.47 -1.70
C MET A 174 -3.21 12.25 -1.75
N ALA A 175 -3.72 11.08 -2.16
CA ALA A 175 -2.94 9.86 -2.28
C ALA A 175 -1.75 10.07 -3.23
N LEU A 176 -1.97 10.69 -4.39
CA LEU A 176 -0.91 11.00 -5.36
C LEU A 176 0.19 11.88 -4.73
N VAL A 177 -0.17 13.02 -4.11
CA VAL A 177 0.83 13.95 -3.56
C VAL A 177 1.56 13.37 -2.35
N VAL A 178 0.88 12.60 -1.50
CA VAL A 178 1.49 11.95 -0.34
C VAL A 178 2.48 10.88 -0.80
N ASN A 179 2.06 9.97 -1.69
CA ASN A 179 2.94 8.92 -2.19
C ASN A 179 4.14 9.48 -2.95
N ALA A 180 3.94 10.48 -3.81
CA ALA A 180 5.03 11.16 -4.50
C ALA A 180 6.00 11.83 -3.53
N THR A 181 5.49 12.42 -2.44
CA THR A 181 6.32 13.04 -1.41
C THR A 181 7.14 12.00 -0.65
N VAL A 182 6.55 10.86 -0.31
CA VAL A 182 7.26 9.77 0.36
C VAL A 182 8.39 9.21 -0.51
N VAL A 183 8.12 8.95 -1.79
CA VAL A 183 9.09 8.32 -2.70
C VAL A 183 10.13 9.31 -3.20
N GLY A 184 9.70 10.46 -3.72
CA GLY A 184 10.58 11.43 -4.37
C GLY A 184 11.10 12.52 -3.45
N GLY A 185 10.45 12.77 -2.31
CA GLY A 185 10.83 13.84 -1.39
C GLY A 185 11.05 15.16 -2.12
N ILE A 186 12.14 15.84 -1.79
CA ILE A 186 12.48 17.16 -2.35
C ILE A 186 12.55 17.16 -3.88
N LYS A 187 12.85 16.01 -4.52
CA LYS A 187 12.95 15.88 -6.00
C LYS A 187 11.63 16.14 -6.72
N LEU A 188 10.49 15.98 -6.04
CA LEU A 188 9.15 16.21 -6.58
C LEU A 188 8.44 17.39 -5.91
N LYS A 189 9.12 18.12 -5.02
CA LYS A 189 8.54 19.24 -4.29
C LYS A 189 7.89 20.29 -5.21
N PRO A 190 8.49 20.71 -6.34
CA PRO A 190 7.85 21.67 -7.23
C PRO A 190 6.51 21.17 -7.76
N GLN A 191 6.47 19.95 -8.29
CA GLN A 191 5.26 19.32 -8.82
C GLN A 191 4.18 19.15 -7.74
N VAL A 192 4.58 18.67 -6.56
CA VAL A 192 3.66 18.50 -5.42
C VAL A 192 3.06 19.84 -4.98
N MET A 193 3.86 20.90 -4.89
CA MET A 193 3.36 22.22 -4.52
C MET A 193 2.42 22.79 -5.59
N ASN A 194 2.71 22.57 -6.87
CA ASN A 194 1.81 22.97 -7.96
C ASN A 194 0.42 22.35 -7.80
N VAL A 195 0.34 21.06 -7.47
CA VAL A 195 -0.96 20.40 -7.19
C VAL A 195 -1.66 21.04 -5.99
N LEU A 196 -0.94 21.28 -4.88
CA LEU A 196 -1.52 21.93 -3.70
C LEU A 196 -2.00 23.36 -3.96
N ASP A 197 -1.35 24.08 -4.88
CA ASP A 197 -1.69 25.46 -5.23
C ASP A 197 -2.78 25.55 -6.31
N SER A 198 -3.03 24.45 -7.04
CA SER A 198 -4.01 24.39 -8.14
C SER A 198 -5.48 24.39 -7.70
N GLY A 199 -5.77 24.23 -6.41
CA GLY A 199 -7.12 24.14 -5.87
C GLY A 199 -7.81 22.77 -6.03
N ARG A 200 -7.12 21.76 -6.60
CA ARG A 200 -7.68 20.41 -6.83
C ARG A 200 -8.12 19.67 -5.57
N LEU A 201 -7.52 19.98 -4.41
CA LEU A 201 -7.89 19.37 -3.14
C LEU A 201 -9.01 20.11 -2.39
N GLY A 202 -9.52 21.22 -2.94
CA GLY A 202 -10.59 22.02 -2.31
C GLY A 202 -10.27 22.38 -0.86
N ASP A 203 -11.24 22.16 0.03
CA ASP A 203 -11.14 22.46 1.46
C ASP A 203 -10.04 21.68 2.19
N GLN A 204 -9.59 20.55 1.63
CA GLN A 204 -8.57 19.70 2.23
C GLN A 204 -7.14 20.20 1.98
N THR A 205 -6.96 21.20 1.11
CA THR A 205 -5.66 21.73 0.71
C THR A 205 -4.78 22.09 1.92
N SER A 206 -5.32 22.77 2.93
CA SER A 206 -4.58 23.19 4.11
C SER A 206 -4.09 22.02 4.95
N PHE A 207 -4.94 20.99 5.11
CA PHE A 207 -4.60 19.77 5.82
C PHE A 207 -3.51 19.00 5.08
N VAL A 208 -3.71 18.72 3.79
CA VAL A 208 -2.76 17.93 2.99
C VAL A 208 -1.41 18.65 2.86
N ARG A 209 -1.41 19.98 2.71
CA ARG A 209 -0.17 20.78 2.72
C ARG A 209 0.62 20.61 4.01
N LYS A 210 -0.06 20.54 5.16
CA LYS A 210 0.59 20.31 6.46
C LYS A 210 1.22 18.92 6.52
N VAL A 211 0.52 17.89 6.04
CA VAL A 211 1.04 16.51 5.95
C VAL A 211 2.29 16.48 5.08
N VAL A 212 2.18 16.94 3.84
CA VAL A 212 3.26 16.97 2.85
C VAL A 212 4.49 17.75 3.35
N ASN A 213 4.30 18.92 3.99
CA ASN A 213 5.41 19.67 4.58
C ASN A 213 6.10 18.92 5.72
N GLY A 214 5.34 18.18 6.54
CA GLY A 214 5.90 17.30 7.55
C GLY A 214 6.75 16.19 6.94
N LEU A 215 6.26 15.56 5.86
CA LEU A 215 6.98 14.53 5.14
C LEU A 215 8.30 15.05 4.53
N PHE A 216 8.29 16.24 3.90
CA PHE A 216 9.52 16.85 3.39
C PHE A 216 10.55 17.16 4.48
N GLY A 217 10.10 17.50 5.69
CA GLY A 217 10.97 17.84 6.82
C GLY A 217 11.60 16.63 7.51
N ALA A 218 10.91 15.49 7.55
CA ALA A 218 11.40 14.26 8.19
C ALA A 218 12.39 13.48 7.32
N GLY A 219 12.33 13.64 5.99
CA GLY A 219 13.18 12.94 5.02
C GLY A 219 12.61 11.56 4.64
N SER A 220 12.74 11.20 3.35
CA SER A 220 12.08 10.02 2.76
C SER A 220 12.50 8.68 3.37
N HIS A 221 13.72 8.59 3.91
CA HIS A 221 14.22 7.34 4.52
C HIS A 221 13.44 6.91 5.77
N HIS A 222 12.94 7.86 6.58
CA HIS A 222 12.19 7.52 7.80
C HIS A 222 10.86 6.80 7.49
N PHE A 223 10.21 7.19 6.39
CA PHE A 223 8.94 6.60 5.98
C PHE A 223 9.13 5.24 5.30
N ARG A 224 10.27 4.98 4.66
CA ARG A 224 10.54 3.66 4.03
C ARG A 224 10.43 2.52 5.03
N ASP A 225 11.04 2.66 6.21
CA ASP A 225 11.02 1.60 7.23
C ASP A 225 9.65 1.42 7.87
N MET A 226 8.91 2.51 8.04
CA MET A 226 7.53 2.49 8.56
C MET A 226 6.60 1.80 7.55
N LEU A 227 6.66 2.22 6.29
CA LEU A 227 5.79 1.73 5.22
C LEU A 227 6.10 0.28 4.86
N ARG A 228 7.36 -0.14 4.92
CA ARG A 228 7.72 -1.56 4.77
C ARG A 228 7.01 -2.44 5.81
N LYS A 229 6.80 -1.94 7.04
CA LYS A 229 6.05 -2.67 8.07
C LYS A 229 4.54 -2.66 7.82
N GLU A 230 4.00 -1.55 7.33
CA GLU A 230 2.56 -1.42 7.06
C GLU A 230 2.12 -2.22 5.82
N HIS A 231 2.90 -2.20 4.73
CA HIS A 231 2.56 -2.88 3.48
C HIS A 231 2.79 -4.40 3.49
N LYS A 232 3.24 -4.98 4.61
CA LYS A 232 3.46 -6.43 4.83
C LYS A 232 4.41 -7.13 3.83
N GLY A 233 4.99 -6.42 2.86
CA GLY A 233 5.91 -6.98 1.86
C GLY A 233 5.27 -8.05 0.97
N LEU A 234 6.12 -8.87 0.36
CA LEU A 234 5.72 -10.02 -0.47
C LEU A 234 5.02 -11.11 0.37
N TYR A 235 4.20 -11.93 -0.29
CA TYR A 235 3.49 -13.05 0.34
C TYR A 235 4.46 -14.19 0.67
N GLU A 236 5.13 -14.13 1.81
CA GLU A 236 6.13 -15.15 2.23
C GLU A 236 5.56 -16.14 3.27
N ASP A 237 4.75 -15.66 4.21
CA ASP A 237 4.12 -16.49 5.26
C ASP A 237 2.71 -16.93 4.84
N MET A 238 2.64 -17.94 3.96
CA MET A 238 1.38 -18.42 3.40
C MET A 238 0.31 -18.77 4.44
N PRO A 239 0.62 -19.48 5.55
CA PRO A 239 -0.36 -19.70 6.61
C PRO A 239 -0.95 -18.41 7.20
N ALA A 240 -0.11 -17.41 7.50
CA ALA A 240 -0.58 -16.15 8.04
C ALA A 240 -1.42 -15.35 7.03
N GLU A 241 -1.02 -15.36 5.76
CA GLU A 241 -1.72 -14.65 4.68
C GLU A 241 -3.10 -15.28 4.39
N VAL A 242 -3.19 -16.62 4.34
CA VAL A 242 -4.47 -17.32 4.23
C VAL A 242 -5.35 -17.02 5.44
N ALA A 243 -4.81 -17.09 6.66
CA ALA A 243 -5.56 -16.78 7.86
C ALA A 243 -6.08 -15.33 7.87
N ALA A 244 -5.30 -14.37 7.36
CA ALA A 244 -5.73 -12.99 7.22
C ALA A 244 -6.85 -12.83 6.19
N MET A 245 -6.74 -13.50 5.05
CA MET A 245 -7.74 -13.50 3.98
C MET A 245 -9.10 -14.07 4.42
N LEU A 246 -9.10 -15.08 5.30
CA LEU A 246 -10.33 -15.72 5.80
C LEU A 246 -10.99 -14.97 6.96
N LYS A 247 -10.33 -13.97 7.54
CA LYS A 247 -10.94 -13.16 8.60
C LYS A 247 -12.07 -12.29 8.02
N PRO A 248 -13.25 -12.25 8.65
CA PRO A 248 -14.31 -11.35 8.23
C PRO A 248 -13.87 -9.88 8.38
N ALA A 249 -14.30 -9.02 7.46
CA ALA A 249 -14.09 -7.58 7.51
C ALA A 249 -14.89 -6.98 8.69
N GLY A 250 -14.34 -7.07 9.90
CA GLY A 250 -15.04 -6.69 11.13
C GLY A 250 -14.18 -6.08 12.23
N ASP A 251 -12.86 -6.30 12.21
CA ASP A 251 -11.94 -5.81 13.25
C ASP A 251 -10.76 -5.05 12.61
N GLU A 252 -11.03 -3.88 12.04
CA GLU A 252 -9.95 -2.93 11.76
C GLU A 252 -9.67 -2.11 13.03
N GLN A 253 -8.46 -2.26 13.54
CA GLN A 253 -7.83 -1.25 14.37
C GLN A 253 -7.71 0.02 13.51
N ASP A 254 -8.34 1.09 13.98
CA ASP A 254 -8.18 2.45 13.47
C ASP A 254 -6.68 2.67 13.16
N VAL A 255 -6.35 2.95 11.89
CA VAL A 255 -4.98 3.30 11.49
C VAL A 255 -4.71 4.67 12.08
N SER A 256 -4.38 4.68 13.37
CA SER A 256 -3.97 5.88 14.05
C SER A 256 -2.64 6.30 13.44
N MET A 257 -2.61 7.49 12.83
CA MET A 257 -1.33 8.16 12.58
C MET A 257 -0.52 8.07 13.86
N PRO A 258 0.78 7.73 13.82
CA PRO A 258 1.57 7.58 15.04
C PRO A 258 1.33 8.81 15.90
N GLU A 259 0.72 8.60 17.08
CA GLU A 259 0.44 9.70 17.98
C GLU A 259 1.76 10.44 18.13
N ARG A 260 1.78 11.72 17.72
CA ARG A 260 2.90 12.60 18.06
C ARG A 260 3.04 12.47 19.56
N GLY A 261 4.14 11.84 20.00
CA GLY A 261 4.38 11.58 21.40
C GLY A 261 3.99 12.82 22.19
N LYS A 262 3.14 12.63 23.21
CA LYS A 262 2.60 13.74 24.01
C LYS A 262 3.74 14.72 24.29
N PRO A 263 3.55 16.04 24.10
CA PRO A 263 4.58 17.01 24.44
C PRO A 263 5.05 16.69 25.85
N VAL A 264 6.35 16.44 26.03
CA VAL A 264 6.90 16.20 27.37
C VAL A 264 6.67 17.47 28.17
N VAL A 265 5.61 17.46 28.97
CA VAL A 265 5.34 18.49 29.95
C VAL A 265 6.42 18.31 31.00
N ARG A 266 7.39 19.22 31.01
CA ARG A 266 8.39 19.23 32.07
C ARG A 266 7.65 19.54 33.37
N GLU A 267 7.74 18.64 34.34
CA GLU A 267 7.20 18.86 35.68
C GLU A 267 7.80 20.10 36.35
N ALA A 268 9.03 20.45 35.95
CA ALA A 268 9.72 21.65 36.40
C ALA A 268 9.73 22.76 35.33
N PRO A 269 9.53 24.04 35.73
CA PRO A 269 9.68 25.17 34.83
C PRO A 269 11.07 25.18 34.20
N LYS A 270 11.14 25.60 32.93
CA LYS A 270 12.39 25.72 32.18
C LYS A 270 13.32 26.71 32.89
N VAL A 271 14.44 26.24 33.44
CA VAL A 271 15.47 27.08 34.04
C VAL A 271 15.96 28.08 32.99
N GLY A 272 15.76 29.37 33.25
CA GLY A 272 16.24 30.45 32.40
C GLY A 272 17.77 30.49 32.40
N ARG A 273 18.37 30.87 31.27
CA ARG A 273 19.84 30.95 31.11
C ARG A 273 20.52 31.79 32.23
N ASN A 274 19.82 32.78 32.78
CA ASN A 274 20.33 33.68 33.82
C ASN A 274 19.92 33.29 35.26
N ASP A 275 19.09 32.27 35.44
CA ASP A 275 18.57 31.85 36.75
C ASP A 275 19.65 31.12 37.55
N PRO A 276 19.51 31.01 38.89
CA PRO A 276 20.37 30.17 39.70
C PRO A 276 20.44 28.73 39.17
N CYS A 277 21.64 28.18 39.08
CA CYS A 277 21.85 26.84 38.57
C CYS A 277 21.30 25.79 39.57
N PRO A 278 20.45 24.84 39.14
CA PRO A 278 19.81 23.87 40.05
C PRO A 278 20.79 22.88 40.70
N CYS A 279 22.04 22.82 40.26
CA CYS A 279 23.08 21.99 40.88
C CYS A 279 23.66 22.55 42.19
N GLY A 280 23.13 23.68 42.70
CA GLY A 280 23.57 24.27 43.97
C GLY A 280 24.89 25.05 43.92
N SER A 281 25.44 25.31 42.72
CA SER A 281 26.76 25.96 42.57
C SER A 281 26.79 27.47 42.84
N ALA A 282 25.66 28.08 43.19
CA ALA A 282 25.43 29.52 43.31
C ALA A 282 25.75 30.34 42.03
N LYS A 283 26.04 29.70 40.89
CA LYS A 283 26.28 30.34 39.59
C LYS A 283 24.99 30.43 38.78
N LYS A 284 24.92 31.38 37.82
CA LYS A 284 23.86 31.40 36.80
C LYS A 284 23.95 30.16 35.92
N TYR A 285 22.81 29.61 35.47
CA TYR A 285 22.75 28.39 34.66
C TYR A 285 23.71 28.42 33.45
N LYS A 286 23.75 29.53 32.70
CA LYS A 286 24.65 29.73 31.54
C LYS A 286 26.16 29.68 31.85
N LYS A 287 26.55 29.80 33.11
CA LYS A 287 27.95 29.78 33.57
C LYS A 287 28.27 28.51 34.38
N CYS A 288 27.37 27.53 34.38
CA CYS A 288 27.53 26.28 35.11
C CYS A 288 27.03 25.08 34.27
N CYS A 289 25.87 24.50 34.58
CA CYS A 289 25.37 23.33 33.84
C CYS A 289 24.97 23.66 32.38
N GLY A 290 24.71 24.93 32.05
CA GLY A 290 24.47 25.39 30.68
C GLY A 290 25.73 25.76 29.91
N THR A 291 26.92 25.38 30.40
CA THR A 291 28.22 25.60 29.74
C THR A 291 28.66 24.30 29.07
N GLY A 292 27.95 23.93 28.01
CA GLY A 292 28.28 22.85 27.09
C GLY A 292 27.56 23.16 25.79
N ASN A 293 28.29 23.18 24.68
CA ASN A 293 27.69 23.27 23.34
C ASN A 293 26.65 22.18 23.14
#